data_AF-A0A839J644-F1
#
_entry.id   AF-A0A839J644-F1
#
_cell.length_a   1.000
_cell.length_b   1.000
_cell.length_c   1.000
_cell.angle_alpha   90.00
_cell.angle_beta   90.00
_cell.angle_gamma   90.00
#
_symmetry.space_group_name_H-M   'P 1'
#
loop_
_entity.id
_entity.type
_entity.pdbx_description
1 polymer ?
#
loop_
_entity_poly.entity_id
_entity_poly.type
_entity_poly.pdbx_seq_one_letter_code
_entity_poly.pdbx_strand_id
1 'polypeptide(L)'
;MLLEEKLSMKARVEVTKRYAQAYADAPKHGKSLILDQVVEVTGWNRDHARQQLRLRLLQAPGRAVATVAVIDRRKTKPRRYSYDATKVLQQVWATSGGSCGKYLAAAMGDWLDAM
;
A
#
# COMPACT_ATOMS: atom_id res chain seq x y z
N MET A 1 -20.41 -28.52 -7.41
CA MET A 1 -19.96 -29.18 -6.16
C MET A 1 -18.52 -28.72 -5.98
N LEU A 2 -18.23 -27.64 -5.25
CA LEU A 2 -18.52 -27.38 -3.85
C LEU A 2 -19.19 -26.01 -3.67
N LEU A 3 -20.27 -26.01 -2.90
CA LEU A 3 -20.90 -24.80 -2.40
C LEU A 3 -19.87 -24.05 -1.55
N GLU A 4 -19.38 -22.92 -2.05
CA GLU A 4 -18.72 -21.91 -1.23
C GLU A 4 -19.74 -21.45 -0.17
N GLU A 5 -19.80 -22.15 0.97
CA GLU A 5 -20.29 -21.55 2.19
C GLU A 5 -19.39 -20.35 2.46
N LYS A 6 -19.84 -19.18 2.01
CA LYS A 6 -19.09 -17.93 2.06
C LYS A 6 -18.88 -17.56 3.52
N LEU A 7 -17.78 -18.04 4.10
CA LEU A 7 -17.30 -17.63 5.40
C LEU A 7 -17.30 -16.09 5.42
N SER A 8 -18.07 -15.51 6.34
CA SER A 8 -18.15 -14.05 6.46
C SER A 8 -16.74 -13.46 6.59
N MET A 9 -16.51 -12.26 6.05
CA MET A 9 -15.23 -11.57 6.17
C MET A 9 -14.77 -11.46 7.63
N LYS A 10 -15.71 -11.35 8.58
CA LYS A 10 -15.41 -11.35 10.02
C LYS A 10 -14.82 -12.68 10.49
N ALA A 11 -15.39 -13.80 10.06
CA ALA A 11 -14.89 -15.14 10.38
C ALA A 11 -13.54 -15.41 9.71
N ARG A 12 -13.31 -14.94 8.47
CA ARG A 12 -11.98 -15.00 7.81
C ARG A 12 -10.92 -14.20 8.58
N VAL A 13 -11.29 -13.03 9.12
CA VAL A 13 -10.42 -12.22 9.97
C VAL A 13 -10.09 -12.94 11.28
N GLU A 14 -11.04 -13.64 11.87
CA GLU A 14 -10.82 -14.40 13.10
C GLU A 14 -9.89 -15.60 12.89
N VAL A 15 -10.11 -16.37 11.82
CA VAL A 15 -9.22 -17.47 11.39
C VAL A 15 -7.79 -16.96 11.23
N THR A 16 -7.58 -15.89 10.46
CA THR A 16 -6.23 -15.34 10.24
C THR A 16 -5.58 -14.78 11.50
N LYS A 17 -6.35 -14.25 12.47
CA LYS A 17 -5.81 -13.82 13.77
C LYS A 17 -5.28 -15.00 14.58
N ARG A 18 -6.01 -16.13 14.61
CA ARG A 18 -5.59 -17.34 15.33
C ARG A 18 -4.32 -17.94 14.74
N TYR A 19 -4.22 -18.00 13.40
CA TYR A 19 -3.05 -18.57 12.71
C TYR A 19 -1.86 -17.62 12.59
N ALA A 20 -2.02 -16.31 12.82
CA ALA A 20 -0.95 -15.32 12.63
C ALA A 20 0.28 -15.60 13.51
N GLN A 21 0.08 -15.85 14.80
CA GLN A 21 1.18 -16.11 15.73
C GLN A 21 1.86 -17.46 15.42
N ALA A 22 1.07 -18.51 15.19
CA ALA A 22 1.59 -19.81 14.77
C ALA A 22 2.40 -19.72 13.46
N TYR A 23 1.97 -18.88 12.52
CA TYR A 23 2.72 -18.63 11.29
C TYR A 23 4.03 -17.88 11.53
N ALA A 24 4.10 -16.97 12.51
CA ALA A 24 5.33 -16.27 12.87
C ALA A 24 6.38 -17.25 13.42
N ASP A 25 5.94 -18.08 14.37
CA ASP A 25 6.79 -18.99 15.15
C ASP A 25 7.17 -20.26 14.38
N ALA A 26 6.43 -20.61 13.32
CA ALA A 26 6.67 -21.82 12.57
C ALA A 26 7.99 -21.83 11.77
N PRO A 27 8.66 -23.00 11.66
CA PRO A 27 9.78 -23.21 10.73
C PRO A 27 9.30 -23.20 9.28
N LYS A 28 10.23 -23.23 8.31
CA LYS A 28 9.93 -23.11 6.87
C LYS A 28 8.82 -24.07 6.39
N HIS A 29 8.85 -25.33 6.84
CA HIS A 29 7.84 -26.35 6.51
C HIS A 29 6.51 -26.13 7.23
N GLY A 30 6.53 -25.66 8.48
CA GLY A 30 5.30 -25.35 9.23
C GLY A 30 4.55 -24.16 8.61
N LYS A 31 5.29 -23.18 8.07
CA LYS A 31 4.70 -22.02 7.36
C LYS A 31 3.93 -22.43 6.11
N SER A 32 4.41 -23.40 5.34
CA SER A 32 3.67 -23.89 4.17
C SER A 32 2.37 -24.59 4.56
N LEU A 33 2.40 -25.43 5.59
CA LEU A 33 1.22 -26.15 6.08
C LEU A 33 0.13 -25.18 6.57
N ILE A 34 0.53 -24.17 7.36
CA ILE A 34 -0.39 -23.13 7.84
C ILE A 34 -0.98 -22.34 6.67
N LEU A 35 -0.20 -22.06 5.62
CA LEU A 35 -0.72 -21.39 4.43
C LEU A 35 -1.72 -22.28 3.66
N ASP A 36 -1.46 -23.57 3.52
CA ASP A 36 -2.37 -24.52 2.86
C ASP A 36 -3.71 -24.57 3.58
N GLN A 37 -3.68 -24.68 4.90
CA GLN A 37 -4.89 -24.73 5.74
C GLN A 37 -5.68 -23.41 5.71
N VAL A 38 -5.01 -22.25 5.70
CA VAL A 38 -5.69 -20.96 5.57
C VAL A 38 -6.32 -20.79 4.19
N VAL A 39 -5.66 -21.26 3.13
CA VAL A 39 -6.20 -21.24 1.76
C VAL A 39 -7.46 -22.11 1.67
N GLU A 40 -7.42 -23.32 2.21
CA GLU A 40 -8.57 -24.24 2.24
C GLU A 40 -9.78 -23.63 2.98
N VAL A 41 -9.55 -23.06 4.17
CA VAL A 41 -10.63 -22.50 5.01
C VAL A 41 -11.19 -21.18 4.49
N THR A 42 -10.35 -20.33 3.88
CA THR A 42 -10.78 -18.98 3.46
C THR A 42 -11.17 -18.89 1.98
N GLY A 43 -10.72 -19.83 1.16
CA GLY A 43 -10.83 -19.79 -0.30
C GLY A 43 -9.93 -18.72 -0.94
N TRP A 44 -8.95 -18.17 -0.21
CA TRP A 44 -8.04 -17.17 -0.75
C TRP A 44 -6.90 -17.80 -1.55
N ASN A 45 -6.32 -17.02 -2.45
CA ASN A 45 -5.03 -17.39 -3.01
C ASN A 45 -3.93 -17.37 -1.93
N ARG A 46 -2.87 -18.15 -2.15
CA ARG A 46 -1.77 -18.34 -1.19
C ARG A 46 -1.07 -17.04 -0.82
N ASP A 47 -0.91 -16.12 -1.77
CA ASP A 47 -0.22 -14.85 -1.51
C ASP A 47 -1.07 -13.88 -0.71
N HIS A 48 -2.38 -13.87 -0.92
CA HIS A 48 -3.33 -13.09 -0.14
C HIS A 48 -3.40 -13.62 1.30
N ALA A 49 -3.43 -14.94 1.49
CA ALA A 49 -3.33 -15.56 2.81
C ALA A 49 -2.03 -15.15 3.52
N ARG A 50 -0.89 -15.20 2.83
CA ARG A 50 0.42 -14.78 3.35
C ARG A 50 0.44 -13.31 3.76
N GLN A 51 -0.09 -12.43 2.91
CA GLN A 51 -0.19 -10.99 3.19
C GLN A 51 -1.04 -10.75 4.43
N GLN A 52 -2.21 -11.38 4.53
CA GLN A 52 -3.12 -11.19 5.66
C GLN A 52 -2.49 -11.67 6.98
N LEU A 53 -1.84 -12.84 7.00
CA LEU A 53 -1.12 -13.33 8.19
C LEU A 53 -0.02 -12.35 8.64
N ARG A 54 0.78 -11.83 7.71
CA ARG A 54 1.81 -10.81 8.01
C ARG A 54 1.21 -9.49 8.49
N LEU A 55 0.13 -9.04 7.89
CA LEU A 55 -0.55 -7.81 8.28
C LEU A 55 -1.14 -7.93 9.69
N ARG A 56 -1.62 -9.10 10.10
CA ARG A 56 -2.11 -9.32 11.47
C ARG A 56 -1.00 -9.22 12.52
N LEU A 57 0.20 -9.68 12.21
CA LEU A 57 1.37 -9.53 13.10
C LEU A 57 1.81 -8.07 13.28
N LEU A 58 1.54 -7.22 12.29
CA LEU A 58 1.83 -5.77 12.36
C LEU A 58 0.75 -4.99 13.12
N GLN A 59 -0.38 -5.60 13.47
CA GLN A 59 -1.41 -4.96 14.28
C GLN A 59 -1.05 -5.08 15.76
N ALA A 60 -0.71 -3.96 16.40
CA ALA A 60 -0.47 -3.92 17.84
C ALA A 60 -1.71 -4.39 18.62
N PRO A 61 -1.57 -5.23 19.65
CA PRO A 61 -2.69 -5.63 20.50
C PRO A 61 -3.25 -4.38 21.21
N GLY A 62 -4.54 -4.09 21.00
CA GLY A 62 -5.22 -2.94 21.59
C GLY A 62 -5.63 -1.83 20.62
N ARG A 63 -5.24 -1.87 19.33
CA ARG A 63 -5.80 -0.94 18.35
C ARG A 63 -7.20 -1.41 17.95
N ALA A 64 -8.18 -0.96 18.74
CA ALA A 64 -9.59 -1.08 18.45
C ALA A 64 -9.86 -0.66 16.99
N VAL A 65 -10.52 -1.55 16.24
CA VAL A 65 -11.33 -1.22 15.06
C VAL A 65 -10.65 -0.29 14.04
N ALA A 66 -9.38 -0.51 13.72
CA ALA A 66 -8.82 0.05 12.49
C ALA A 66 -8.92 -1.02 11.40
N THR A 67 -9.96 -0.93 10.57
CA THR A 67 -9.91 -1.43 9.19
C THR A 67 -8.52 -1.12 8.67
N VAL A 68 -7.76 -2.16 8.29
CA VAL A 68 -6.35 -2.14 7.89
C VAL A 68 -5.93 -0.73 7.47
N ALA A 69 -5.45 0.07 8.42
CA ALA A 69 -4.97 1.39 8.09
C ALA A 69 -3.69 1.10 7.33
N VAL A 70 -3.77 1.18 6.00
CA VAL A 70 -2.60 1.18 5.14
C VAL A 70 -1.79 2.36 5.65
N ILE A 71 -0.79 2.08 6.48
CA ILE A 71 0.14 3.09 6.95
C ILE A 71 0.82 3.55 5.67
N ASP A 72 0.42 4.72 5.17
CA ASP A 72 1.02 5.30 3.99
C ASP A 72 2.46 5.66 4.35
N ARG A 73 3.37 4.78 3.94
CA ARG A 73 4.81 4.92 4.17
C ARG A 73 5.46 5.85 3.15
N ARG A 74 4.70 6.48 2.25
CA ARG A 74 5.25 7.44 1.28
C ARG A 74 5.83 8.62 2.05
N LYS A 75 7.15 8.77 1.95
CA LYS A 75 7.85 9.95 2.43
C LYS A 75 7.67 11.06 1.39
N THR A 76 7.10 12.18 1.79
CA THR A 76 7.11 13.40 0.95
C THR A 76 8.56 13.79 0.71
N LYS A 77 8.97 13.91 -0.56
CA LYS A 77 10.32 14.36 -0.89
C LYS A 77 10.52 15.79 -0.36
N PRO A 78 11.71 16.12 0.17
CA PRO A 78 12.00 17.49 0.56
C PRO A 78 11.85 18.43 -0.63
N ARG A 79 11.31 19.63 -0.39
CA ARG A 79 11.12 20.64 -1.44
C ARG A 79 12.49 21.11 -1.93
N ARG A 80 12.74 21.00 -3.24
CA ARG A 80 14.00 21.44 -3.86
C ARG A 80 14.07 22.96 -4.03
N TYR A 81 12.94 23.59 -4.31
CA TYR A 81 12.84 25.01 -4.64
C TYR A 81 12.30 25.81 -3.45
N SER A 82 12.75 27.05 -3.32
CA SER A 82 12.18 28.02 -2.38
C SER A 82 10.73 28.34 -2.77
N TYR A 83 10.02 29.04 -1.88
CA TYR A 83 8.64 29.46 -2.13
C TYR A 83 8.53 30.33 -3.39
N ASP A 84 9.42 31.32 -3.53
CA ASP A 84 9.40 32.25 -4.67
C ASP A 84 9.69 31.53 -5.99
N ALA A 85 10.70 30.66 -6.00
CA ALA A 85 10.99 29.82 -7.16
C ALA A 85 9.81 28.90 -7.52
N THR A 86 9.06 28.42 -6.53
CA THR A 86 7.84 27.62 -6.77
C THR A 86 6.73 28.46 -7.40
N LYS A 87 6.58 29.73 -7.00
CA LYS A 87 5.60 30.65 -7.59
C LYS A 87 5.91 30.96 -9.05
N VAL A 88 7.19 31.20 -9.38
CA VAL A 88 7.64 31.36 -10.77
C VAL A 88 7.36 30.10 -11.59
N LEU A 89 7.71 28.92 -11.06
CA LEU A 89 7.45 27.64 -11.73
C LEU A 89 5.96 27.37 -11.97
N GLN A 90 5.09 27.76 -11.03
CA GLN A 90 3.64 27.65 -11.20
C GLN A 90 3.13 28.54 -12.34
N GLN A 91 3.66 29.76 -12.45
CA GLN A 91 3.30 30.69 -13.50
C GLN A 91 3.77 30.20 -14.87
N VAL A 92 5.02 29.76 -14.99
CA VAL A 92 5.56 29.15 -16.23
C VAL A 92 4.73 27.92 -16.65
N TRP A 93 4.35 27.08 -15.69
CA TRP A 93 3.53 25.92 -15.97
C TRP A 93 2.15 26.29 -16.52
N ALA A 94 1.52 27.33 -15.96
CA ALA A 94 0.23 27.83 -16.43
C ALA A 94 0.32 28.48 -17.81
N THR A 95 1.35 29.28 -18.08
CA THR A 95 1.54 29.96 -19.39
C THR A 95 1.90 28.98 -20.50
N SER A 96 2.65 27.92 -20.16
CA SER A 96 3.03 26.85 -21.11
C SER A 96 1.91 25.84 -21.41
N GLY A 97 0.67 26.09 -20.96
CA GLY A 97 -0.47 25.21 -21.22
C GLY A 97 -0.40 23.87 -20.47
N GLY A 98 0.31 23.82 -19.35
CA GLY A 98 0.42 22.61 -18.52
C GLY A 98 1.51 21.63 -18.96
N SER A 99 2.46 22.06 -19.81
CA SER A 99 3.60 21.24 -20.22
C SER A 99 4.41 20.75 -19.00
N CYS A 100 4.91 19.51 -19.02
CA CYS A 100 5.56 18.93 -17.84
C CYS A 100 6.78 18.06 -18.18
N GLY A 101 7.63 17.83 -17.18
CA GLY A 101 8.80 16.96 -17.29
C GLY A 101 9.78 17.42 -18.38
N LYS A 102 10.07 16.53 -19.33
CA LYS A 102 11.05 16.77 -20.40
C LYS A 102 10.66 17.94 -21.34
N TYR A 103 9.36 18.14 -21.54
CA TYR A 103 8.85 19.17 -22.46
C TYR A 103 8.97 20.56 -21.83
N LEU A 104 8.57 20.68 -20.57
CA LEU A 104 8.74 21.91 -19.81
C LEU A 104 10.23 22.24 -19.64
N ALA A 105 11.09 21.26 -19.38
CA ALA A 105 12.52 21.49 -19.24
C ALA A 105 13.17 22.03 -20.52
N ALA A 106 12.73 21.58 -21.70
CA ALA A 106 13.24 22.06 -22.98
C ALA A 106 12.79 23.49 -23.29
N ALA A 107 11.54 23.85 -22.99
CA ALA A 107 10.99 25.18 -23.26
C ALA A 107 11.18 26.18 -22.11
N MET A 108 11.78 25.76 -20.98
CA MET A 108 11.87 26.58 -19.75
C MET A 108 12.58 27.92 -19.98
N GLY A 109 13.66 27.92 -20.78
CA GLY A 109 14.42 29.13 -21.09
C GLY A 109 13.53 30.16 -21.79
N ASP A 110 12.89 29.74 -22.88
CA ASP A 110 11.99 30.60 -23.67
C ASP A 110 10.85 31.18 -22.82
N TRP A 111 10.27 30.39 -21.92
CA TRP A 111 9.21 30.88 -21.03
C TRP A 111 9.71 31.83 -19.95
N LEU A 112 10.92 31.64 -19.44
CA LEU A 112 11.52 32.55 -18.46
C LEU A 112 11.93 33.88 -19.09
N ASP A 113 12.42 33.85 -20.33
CA ASP A 113 12.80 35.06 -21.08
C ASP A 113 11.57 35.85 -21.57
N ALA A 114 10.44 35.18 -21.78
CA ALA A 114 9.19 35.81 -22.20
C ALA A 114 8.34 36.40 -21.04
N MET A 115 8.77 36.24 -19.79
CA MET A 115 8.08 36.72 -18.57
C MET A 115 8.71 37.98 -18.02
#